data_AF-A0A4Z2FLX3-F1
#
_entry.id   AF-A0A4Z2FLX3-F1
#
_cell.length_a   1.000
_cell.length_b   1.000
_cell.length_c   1.000
_cell.angle_alpha   90.00
_cell.angle_beta   90.00
_cell.angle_gamma   90.00
#
_symmetry.space_group_name_H-M   'P 1'
#
loop_
_entity.id
_entity.type
_entity.pdbx_description
1 polymer ?
#
loop_
_entity_poly.entity_id
_entity_poly.type
_entity_poly.pdbx_seq_one_letter_code
_entity_poly.pdbx_strand_id
1 'polypeptide(L)'
;MTSCDPHQISLETERLGPRRVEGLRKEDEEWQRKAHAAVLSIQDLTVKFFETTTRAQKALHERMRADQKKFGNSAWAAAVERMERLQYAASKETLQLMRAKEVCLEQRKHGLKEEMQSLRGGEDALLRLDQLEELCYELQLQLYGVQAEVLRCEELLLTAQLQSLRRQTTERQDEVVYYDAFESPDAMKGEEGPAAPTPPLRDEEIVVLQQRTRQLEARRGRITAKRVYLKNKKEICIVNHNQKIEQRQGGPVPLQTLQQGEDAEEDGDASSSARVSQDRQRTLDRLRSLKQVRRSHIRGRSAPPPKSAVDPPLTPVSRLLVPSVSPAR
;
A
#
# COMPACT_ATOMS: atom_id res chain seq x y z
N MET A 1 14.71 -29.61 4.93
CA MET A 1 15.47 -29.79 3.67
C MET A 1 15.63 -28.40 3.08
N THR A 2 16.75 -27.77 3.39
CA THR A 2 17.11 -26.43 2.95
C THR A 2 17.43 -26.47 1.46
N SER A 3 16.75 -25.61 0.70
CA SER A 3 17.07 -25.29 -0.69
C SER A 3 18.46 -24.67 -0.73
N CYS A 4 19.50 -25.48 -0.89
CA CYS A 4 20.84 -24.98 -1.19
C CYS A 4 20.87 -24.54 -2.65
N ASP A 5 21.19 -23.27 -2.89
CA ASP A 5 21.46 -22.77 -4.22
C ASP A 5 22.62 -23.59 -4.84
N PRO A 6 22.45 -24.16 -6.05
CA PRO A 6 23.47 -25.01 -6.66
C PRO A 6 24.81 -24.29 -6.88
N HIS A 7 24.80 -22.96 -6.97
CA HIS A 7 26.01 -22.13 -7.05
C HIS A 7 26.80 -22.09 -5.74
N GLN A 8 26.13 -22.15 -4.59
CA GLN A 8 26.77 -22.14 -3.28
C GLN A 8 27.48 -23.47 -3.00
N ILE A 9 26.92 -24.58 -3.50
CA ILE A 9 27.55 -25.90 -3.42
C ILE A 9 28.86 -25.92 -4.22
N SER A 10 28.91 -25.31 -5.41
CA SER A 10 30.11 -25.31 -6.25
C SER A 10 31.30 -24.51 -5.68
N LEU A 11 31.05 -23.47 -4.88
CA LEU A 11 32.11 -22.71 -4.20
C LEU A 11 32.75 -23.48 -3.04
N GLU A 12 32.01 -24.40 -2.43
CA GLU A 12 32.45 -25.17 -1.25
C GLU A 12 33.02 -26.54 -1.61
N THR A 13 32.68 -27.11 -2.79
CA THR A 13 33.00 -28.52 -3.11
C THR A 13 34.07 -28.78 -4.18
N GLU A 14 34.62 -27.76 -4.84
CA GLU A 14 35.80 -27.92 -5.68
C GLU A 14 36.82 -26.82 -5.34
N ARG A 15 38.12 -27.17 -5.30
CA ARG A 15 39.22 -26.18 -5.31
C ARG A 15 39.22 -25.46 -6.67
N LEU A 16 38.20 -24.64 -6.92
CA LEU A 16 38.08 -23.85 -8.12
C LEU A 16 39.23 -22.85 -8.15
N GLY A 17 40.00 -22.85 -9.24
CA GLY A 17 41.06 -21.87 -9.42
C GLY A 17 40.50 -20.43 -9.47
N PRO A 18 41.32 -19.42 -9.14
CA PRO A 18 40.87 -18.03 -9.03
C PRO A 18 40.13 -17.51 -10.27
N ARG A 19 40.56 -17.92 -11.47
CA ARG A 19 39.88 -17.57 -12.74
C ARG A 19 38.44 -18.12 -12.83
N ARG A 20 38.18 -19.33 -12.30
CA ARG A 20 36.84 -19.91 -12.32
C ARG A 20 35.95 -19.27 -11.26
N VAL A 21 36.50 -18.93 -10.09
CA VAL A 21 35.80 -18.15 -9.06
C VAL A 21 35.40 -16.77 -9.59
N GLU A 22 36.30 -16.07 -10.27
CA GLU A 22 36.00 -14.80 -10.93
C GLU A 22 34.94 -14.94 -12.03
N GLY A 23 35.00 -16.01 -12.82
CA GLY A 23 33.97 -16.33 -13.81
C GLY A 23 32.59 -16.51 -13.19
N LEU A 24 32.49 -17.32 -12.13
CA LEU A 24 31.24 -17.55 -11.40
C LEU A 24 30.70 -16.27 -10.75
N ARG A 25 31.56 -15.40 -10.22
CA ARG A 25 31.14 -14.10 -9.67
C ARG A 25 30.51 -13.21 -10.74
N LYS A 26 31.11 -13.14 -11.93
CA LYS A 26 30.54 -12.38 -13.05
C LYS A 26 29.20 -12.96 -13.50
N GLU A 27 29.09 -14.28 -13.58
CA GLU A 27 27.83 -14.96 -13.91
C GLU A 27 26.74 -14.66 -12.87
N ASP A 28 27.07 -14.71 -11.57
CA ASP A 28 26.14 -14.37 -10.48
C ASP A 28 25.67 -12.91 -10.56
N GLU A 29 26.59 -11.96 -10.76
CA GLU A 29 26.26 -10.54 -10.95
C GLU A 29 25.35 -10.30 -12.16
N GLU A 30 25.56 -11.04 -13.26
CA GLU A 30 24.68 -10.99 -14.43
C GLU A 30 23.28 -11.54 -14.13
N TRP A 31 23.19 -12.66 -13.43
CA TRP A 31 21.91 -13.25 -13.03
C TRP A 31 21.16 -12.35 -12.04
N GLN A 32 21.84 -11.74 -11.09
CA GLN A 32 21.26 -10.75 -10.18
C GLN A 32 20.71 -9.55 -10.95
N ARG A 33 21.48 -9.00 -11.90
CA ARG A 33 21.00 -7.89 -12.76
C ARG A 33 19.76 -8.28 -13.56
N LYS A 34 19.74 -9.48 -14.17
CA LYS A 34 18.58 -9.99 -14.91
C LYS A 34 17.37 -10.20 -14.00
N ALA A 35 17.58 -10.74 -12.80
CA ALA A 35 16.53 -10.93 -11.81
C ALA A 35 15.92 -9.59 -11.34
N HIS A 36 16.76 -8.61 -11.02
CA HIS A 36 16.30 -7.26 -10.67
C HIS A 36 15.53 -6.59 -11.82
N ALA A 37 16.03 -6.68 -13.06
CA ALA A 37 15.34 -6.15 -14.23
C ALA A 37 13.97 -6.84 -14.45
N ALA A 38 13.89 -8.15 -14.25
CA ALA A 38 12.65 -8.90 -14.34
C ALA A 38 11.63 -8.47 -13.26
N VAL A 39 12.08 -8.25 -12.01
CA VAL A 39 11.21 -7.74 -10.93
C VAL A 39 10.62 -6.38 -11.29
N LEU A 40 11.44 -5.45 -11.80
CA LEU A 40 10.96 -4.13 -12.23
C LEU A 40 9.97 -4.23 -13.41
N SER A 41 10.25 -5.10 -14.37
CA SER A 41 9.35 -5.37 -15.51
C SER A 41 8.00 -5.91 -15.05
N ILE A 42 7.98 -6.87 -14.11
CA ILE A 42 6.75 -7.42 -13.54
C ILE A 42 5.96 -6.34 -12.79
N GLN A 43 6.62 -5.47 -12.03
CA GLN A 43 5.98 -4.36 -11.33
C GLN A 43 5.30 -3.39 -12.31
N ASP A 44 6.00 -2.98 -13.37
CA ASP A 44 5.46 -2.08 -14.40
C ASP A 44 4.27 -2.72 -15.14
N LEU A 45 4.36 -4.00 -15.49
CA LEU A 45 3.25 -4.75 -16.09
C LEU A 45 2.05 -4.84 -15.13
N THR A 46 2.31 -5.04 -13.83
CA THR A 46 1.25 -5.10 -12.80
C THR A 46 0.50 -3.77 -12.70
N VAL A 47 1.22 -2.64 -12.73
CA VAL A 47 0.57 -1.32 -12.76
C VAL A 47 -0.30 -1.17 -14.01
N LYS A 48 0.24 -1.48 -15.20
CA LYS A 48 -0.50 -1.40 -16.48
C LYS A 48 -1.75 -2.29 -16.50
N PHE A 49 -1.64 -3.50 -15.95
CA PHE A 49 -2.77 -4.41 -15.79
C PHE A 49 -3.88 -3.75 -14.97
N PHE A 50 -3.57 -3.27 -13.77
CA PHE A 50 -4.57 -2.66 -12.89
C PHE A 50 -5.08 -1.31 -13.42
N GLU A 51 -4.30 -0.56 -14.19
CA GLU A 51 -4.79 0.63 -14.89
C GLU A 51 -5.89 0.28 -15.89
N THR A 52 -5.69 -0.82 -16.63
CA THR A 52 -6.65 -1.31 -17.61
C THR A 52 -7.92 -1.86 -16.94
N THR A 53 -7.77 -2.71 -15.92
CA THR A 53 -8.93 -3.28 -15.20
C THR A 53 -9.72 -2.22 -14.44
N THR A 54 -9.03 -1.27 -13.80
CA THR A 54 -9.67 -0.15 -13.10
C THR A 54 -10.49 0.71 -14.07
N ARG A 55 -9.93 1.01 -15.26
CA ARG A 55 -10.65 1.75 -16.30
C ARG A 55 -11.91 1.01 -16.74
N ALA A 56 -11.80 -0.29 -17.00
CA ALA A 56 -12.93 -1.12 -17.41
C ALA A 56 -14.03 -1.18 -16.32
N GLN A 57 -13.67 -1.43 -15.05
CA GLN A 57 -14.63 -1.47 -13.95
C GLN A 57 -15.33 -0.13 -13.72
N LYS A 58 -14.60 0.98 -13.79
CA LYS A 58 -15.19 2.32 -13.71
C LYS A 58 -16.17 2.56 -14.85
N ALA A 59 -15.83 2.18 -16.08
CA ALA A 59 -16.73 2.32 -17.22
C ALA A 59 -18.04 1.52 -17.05
N LEU A 60 -17.97 0.29 -16.53
CA LEU A 60 -19.15 -0.53 -16.22
C LEU A 60 -20.02 0.12 -15.14
N HIS A 61 -19.40 0.60 -14.07
CA HIS A 61 -20.10 1.30 -12.99
C HIS A 61 -20.79 2.58 -13.49
N GLU A 62 -20.09 3.41 -14.28
CA GLU A 62 -20.67 4.64 -14.84
C GLU A 62 -21.82 4.37 -15.81
N ARG A 63 -21.71 3.32 -16.64
CA ARG A 63 -22.81 2.92 -17.52
C ARG A 63 -24.05 2.53 -16.71
N MET A 64 -23.87 1.72 -15.67
CA MET A 64 -24.98 1.32 -14.79
C MET A 64 -25.56 2.51 -14.01
N ARG A 65 -24.73 3.47 -13.60
CA ARG A 65 -25.19 4.74 -13.00
C ARG A 65 -26.00 5.58 -13.98
N ALA A 66 -25.64 5.60 -15.27
CA ALA A 66 -26.42 6.29 -16.28
C ALA A 66 -27.78 5.61 -16.51
N ASP A 67 -27.81 4.28 -16.46
CA ASP A 67 -29.03 3.48 -16.58
C ASP A 67 -29.97 3.71 -15.38
N GLN A 68 -29.44 3.89 -14.17
CA GLN A 68 -30.24 4.24 -12.98
C GLN A 68 -31.19 5.42 -13.21
N LYS A 69 -30.75 6.42 -13.99
CA LYS A 69 -31.56 7.63 -14.27
C LYS A 69 -32.70 7.37 -15.26
N LYS A 70 -32.66 6.26 -15.99
CA LYS A 70 -33.62 5.90 -17.05
C LYS A 70 -34.68 4.91 -16.58
N PHE A 71 -34.35 4.09 -15.58
CA PHE A 71 -35.28 3.09 -15.03
C PHE A 71 -36.12 3.67 -13.89
N GLY A 72 -37.38 3.24 -13.80
CA GLY A 72 -38.24 3.57 -12.65
C GLY A 72 -37.83 2.82 -11.38
N ASN A 73 -38.27 3.30 -10.21
CA ASN A 73 -37.86 2.78 -8.90
C ASN A 73 -38.07 1.27 -8.75
N SER A 74 -39.22 0.73 -9.18
CA SER A 74 -39.54 -0.70 -9.08
C SER A 74 -38.62 -1.56 -9.96
N ALA A 75 -38.35 -1.12 -11.19
CA ALA A 75 -37.42 -1.82 -12.09
C ALA A 75 -35.97 -1.72 -11.59
N TRP A 76 -35.59 -0.58 -11.01
CA TRP A 76 -34.25 -0.37 -10.46
C TRP A 76 -33.99 -1.17 -9.19
N ALA A 77 -34.99 -1.39 -8.33
CA ALA A 77 -34.86 -2.16 -7.09
C ALA A 77 -34.23 -3.55 -7.34
N ALA A 78 -34.64 -4.24 -8.41
CA ALA A 78 -34.08 -5.53 -8.81
C ALA A 78 -32.59 -5.46 -9.26
N ALA A 79 -32.09 -4.27 -9.60
CA ALA A 79 -30.72 -4.06 -10.10
C ALA A 79 -29.78 -3.42 -9.07
N VAL A 80 -30.28 -2.93 -7.93
CA VAL A 80 -29.48 -2.22 -6.91
C VAL A 80 -28.28 -3.04 -6.45
N GLU A 81 -28.45 -4.34 -6.17
CA GLU A 81 -27.33 -5.19 -5.72
C GLU A 81 -26.21 -5.31 -6.74
N ARG A 82 -26.55 -5.29 -8.04
CA ARG A 82 -25.56 -5.32 -9.11
C ARG A 82 -24.80 -3.98 -9.16
N MET A 83 -25.48 -2.86 -8.92
CA MET A 83 -24.83 -1.55 -8.83
C MET A 83 -23.83 -1.51 -7.66
N GLU A 84 -24.25 -1.98 -6.48
CA GLU A 84 -23.40 -2.08 -5.29
C GLU A 84 -22.16 -2.94 -5.54
N ARG A 85 -22.33 -4.09 -6.20
CA ARG A 85 -21.22 -4.98 -6.58
C ARG A 85 -20.24 -4.30 -7.54
N LEU A 86 -20.73 -3.56 -8.55
CA LEU A 86 -19.86 -2.83 -9.48
C LEU A 86 -19.12 -1.69 -8.79
N GLN A 87 -19.77 -0.95 -7.89
CA GLN A 87 -19.13 0.11 -7.10
C GLN A 87 -18.01 -0.47 -6.21
N TYR A 88 -18.28 -1.60 -5.56
CA TYR A 88 -17.28 -2.32 -4.76
C TYR A 88 -16.11 -2.80 -5.64
N ALA A 89 -16.39 -3.44 -6.79
CA ALA A 89 -15.36 -3.92 -7.71
C ALA A 89 -14.49 -2.78 -8.24
N ALA A 90 -15.07 -1.66 -8.68
CA ALA A 90 -14.33 -0.50 -9.15
C ALA A 90 -13.41 0.10 -8.07
N SER A 91 -13.91 0.17 -6.83
CA SER A 91 -13.11 0.65 -5.67
C SER A 91 -11.99 -0.33 -5.32
N LYS A 92 -12.24 -1.64 -5.43
CA LYS A 92 -11.28 -2.71 -5.15
C LYS A 92 -10.14 -2.73 -6.17
N GLU A 93 -10.46 -2.63 -7.46
CA GLU A 93 -9.44 -2.54 -8.51
C GLU A 93 -8.61 -1.27 -8.38
N THR A 94 -9.25 -0.13 -8.09
CA THR A 94 -8.52 1.13 -7.85
C THR A 94 -7.57 1.01 -6.66
N LEU A 95 -7.98 0.31 -5.58
CA LEU A 95 -7.11 0.04 -4.44
C LEU A 95 -5.88 -0.80 -4.83
N GLN A 96 -6.06 -1.84 -5.66
CA GLN A 96 -4.92 -2.65 -6.14
C GLN A 96 -3.98 -1.82 -7.00
N LEU A 97 -4.52 -0.98 -7.90
CA LEU A 97 -3.73 -0.06 -8.70
C LEU A 97 -2.86 0.86 -7.82
N MET A 98 -3.46 1.48 -6.79
CA MET A 98 -2.72 2.40 -5.92
C MET A 98 -1.66 1.67 -5.09
N ARG A 99 -1.91 0.43 -4.65
CA ARG A 99 -0.90 -0.40 -3.95
C ARG A 99 0.24 -0.82 -4.88
N ALA A 100 -0.04 -1.16 -6.14
CA ALA A 100 0.98 -1.46 -7.13
C ALA A 100 1.87 -0.23 -7.39
N LYS A 101 1.26 0.96 -7.51
CA LYS A 101 1.99 2.23 -7.63
C LYS A 101 2.84 2.55 -6.40
N GLU A 102 2.33 2.27 -5.20
CA GLU A 102 3.08 2.45 -3.95
C GLU A 102 4.36 1.63 -3.95
N VAL A 103 4.28 0.33 -4.29
CA VAL A 103 5.44 -0.56 -4.37
C VAL A 103 6.47 -0.05 -5.38
N CYS A 104 6.04 0.39 -6.57
CA CYS A 104 6.94 0.92 -7.59
C CYS A 104 7.68 2.18 -7.10
N LEU A 105 6.98 3.09 -6.42
CA LEU A 105 7.58 4.31 -5.87
C LEU A 105 8.54 3.99 -4.70
N GLU A 106 8.20 3.03 -3.84
CA GLU A 106 9.08 2.60 -2.76
C GLU A 106 10.37 1.98 -3.30
N GLN A 107 10.27 1.16 -4.36
CA GLN A 107 11.42 0.56 -5.03
C GLN A 107 12.32 1.62 -5.67
N ARG A 108 11.75 2.58 -6.42
CA ARG A 108 12.52 3.70 -7.01
C ARG A 108 13.23 4.51 -5.93
N LYS A 109 12.53 4.81 -4.83
CA LYS A 109 13.12 5.51 -3.68
C LYS A 109 14.24 4.71 -3.03
N HIS A 110 14.12 3.38 -2.98
CA HIS A 110 15.20 2.54 -2.47
C HIS A 110 16.42 2.58 -3.38
N GLY A 111 16.23 2.49 -4.71
CA GLY A 111 17.31 2.59 -5.69
C GLY A 111 18.07 3.92 -5.62
N LEU A 112 17.36 5.05 -5.45
CA LEU A 112 18.05 6.33 -5.24
C LEU A 112 18.94 6.33 -3.99
N LYS A 113 18.51 5.66 -2.91
CA LYS A 113 19.31 5.56 -1.69
C LYS A 113 20.55 4.68 -1.88
N GLU A 114 20.45 3.63 -2.66
CA GLU A 114 21.58 2.78 -3.02
C GLU A 114 22.57 3.54 -3.90
N GLU A 115 22.06 4.30 -4.88
CA GLU A 115 22.88 5.17 -5.72
C GLU A 115 23.63 6.20 -4.87
N MET A 116 22.93 6.88 -3.95
CA MET A 116 23.55 7.81 -3.00
C MET A 116 24.64 7.15 -2.16
N GLN A 117 24.44 5.90 -1.72
CA GLN A 117 25.44 5.15 -0.94
C GLN A 117 26.68 4.80 -1.78
N SER A 118 26.50 4.56 -3.08
CA SER A 118 27.57 4.18 -4.01
C SER A 118 28.43 5.35 -4.52
N LEU A 119 28.01 6.60 -4.29
CA LEU A 119 28.77 7.79 -4.71
C LEU A 119 30.19 7.80 -4.11
N ARG A 120 31.18 8.07 -4.96
CA ARG A 120 32.59 8.26 -4.59
C ARG A 120 32.91 9.75 -4.44
N GLY A 121 34.09 10.10 -3.92
CA GLY A 121 34.53 11.49 -3.76
C GLY A 121 34.66 12.25 -5.09
N GLY A 122 34.77 13.59 -5.01
CA GLY A 122 34.90 14.50 -6.14
C GLY A 122 33.90 15.66 -6.09
N GLU A 123 34.17 16.77 -6.78
CA GLU A 123 33.26 17.94 -6.81
C GLU A 123 31.91 17.60 -7.46
N ASP A 124 31.91 16.82 -8.54
CA ASP A 124 30.69 16.33 -9.20
C ASP A 124 29.83 15.45 -8.29
N ALA A 125 30.43 14.79 -7.30
CA ALA A 125 29.71 13.91 -6.38
C ALA A 125 28.81 14.69 -5.43
N LEU A 126 29.18 15.93 -5.04
CA LEU A 126 28.32 16.79 -4.22
C LEU A 126 27.11 17.27 -5.01
N LEU A 127 27.31 17.71 -6.25
CA LEU A 127 26.22 18.10 -7.15
C LEU A 127 25.27 16.93 -7.41
N ARG A 128 25.81 15.72 -7.65
CA ARG A 128 25.01 14.51 -7.82
C ARG A 128 24.26 14.14 -6.55
N LEU A 129 24.88 14.27 -5.38
CA LEU A 129 24.24 13.99 -4.09
C LEU A 129 23.04 14.93 -3.85
N ASP A 130 23.19 16.22 -4.16
CA ASP A 130 22.10 17.19 -4.03
C ASP A 130 20.93 16.86 -4.99
N GLN A 131 21.21 16.48 -6.25
CA GLN A 131 20.19 16.03 -7.20
C GLN A 131 19.45 14.77 -6.70
N LEU A 132 20.18 13.77 -6.19
CA LEU A 132 19.57 12.54 -5.67
C LEU A 132 18.72 12.81 -4.42
N GLU A 133 19.13 13.78 -3.59
CA GLU A 133 18.35 14.23 -2.45
C GLU A 133 17.03 14.87 -2.89
N GLU A 134 17.06 15.74 -3.90
CA GLU A 134 15.86 16.36 -4.49
C GLU A 134 14.88 15.31 -5.04
N LEU A 135 15.36 14.37 -5.86
CA LEU A 135 14.54 13.26 -6.37
C LEU A 135 13.95 12.39 -5.24
N CYS A 136 14.70 12.18 -4.15
CA CYS A 136 14.19 11.47 -2.97
C CYS A 136 13.03 12.23 -2.28
N TYR A 137 13.06 13.56 -2.26
CA TYR A 137 11.98 14.40 -1.74
C TYR A 137 10.75 14.33 -2.65
N GLU A 138 10.92 14.47 -3.96
CA GLU A 138 9.83 14.36 -4.93
C GLU A 138 9.10 13.01 -4.81
N LEU A 139 9.86 11.90 -4.79
CA LEU A 139 9.30 10.57 -4.58
C LEU A 139 8.60 10.44 -3.23
N GLN A 140 9.11 11.09 -2.16
CA GLN A 140 8.45 11.08 -0.86
C GLN A 140 7.09 11.79 -0.89
N LEU A 141 6.95 12.89 -1.62
CA LEU A 141 5.67 13.59 -1.81
C LEU A 141 4.70 12.75 -2.65
N GLN A 142 5.18 12.10 -3.70
CA GLN A 142 4.40 11.18 -4.51
C GLN A 142 3.89 9.99 -3.67
N LEU A 143 4.75 9.40 -2.82
CA LEU A 143 4.38 8.33 -1.89
C LEU A 143 3.26 8.76 -0.94
N TYR A 144 3.34 9.96 -0.35
CA TYR A 144 2.25 10.47 0.49
C TYR A 144 0.94 10.65 -0.31
N GLY A 145 1.02 11.09 -1.57
CA GLY A 145 -0.14 11.17 -2.45
C GLY A 145 -0.77 9.80 -2.70
N VAL A 146 0.03 8.81 -3.11
CA VAL A 146 -0.44 7.44 -3.36
C VAL A 146 -1.01 6.80 -2.10
N GLN A 147 -0.35 6.96 -0.94
CA GLN A 147 -0.83 6.46 0.35
C GLN A 147 -2.18 7.09 0.76
N ALA A 148 -2.39 8.37 0.48
CA ALA A 148 -3.66 9.04 0.74
C ALA A 148 -4.77 8.49 -0.15
N GLU A 149 -4.46 8.17 -1.41
CA GLU A 149 -5.39 7.55 -2.35
C GLU A 149 -5.67 6.07 -2.00
N VAL A 150 -4.69 5.31 -1.50
CA VAL A 150 -4.91 3.97 -0.93
C VAL A 150 -5.95 4.04 0.19
N LEU A 151 -5.76 4.93 1.16
CA LEU A 151 -6.71 5.12 2.26
C LEU A 151 -8.09 5.60 1.77
N ARG A 152 -8.14 6.47 0.75
CA ARG A 152 -9.39 6.89 0.12
C ARG A 152 -10.14 5.71 -0.50
N CYS A 153 -9.45 4.82 -1.22
CA CYS A 153 -10.07 3.63 -1.81
C CYS A 153 -10.58 2.66 -0.74
N GLU A 154 -9.85 2.48 0.36
CA GLU A 154 -10.32 1.68 1.50
C GLU A 154 -11.58 2.28 2.13
N GLU A 155 -11.66 3.60 2.28
CA GLU A 155 -12.86 4.30 2.75
C GLU A 155 -14.06 4.12 1.81
N LEU A 156 -13.84 4.19 0.50
CA LEU A 156 -14.87 3.92 -0.51
C LEU A 156 -15.39 2.48 -0.45
N LEU A 157 -14.51 1.49 -0.25
CA LEU A 157 -14.90 0.09 -0.04
C LEU A 157 -15.78 -0.09 1.19
N LEU A 158 -15.40 0.52 2.32
CA LEU A 158 -16.22 0.48 3.53
C LEU A 158 -17.56 1.19 3.31
N THR A 159 -17.58 2.28 2.56
CA THR A 159 -18.81 3.01 2.24
C THR A 159 -19.76 2.17 1.38
N ALA A 160 -19.25 1.49 0.35
CA ALA A 160 -20.05 0.58 -0.47
C ALA A 160 -20.63 -0.58 0.36
N GLN A 161 -19.83 -1.16 1.26
CA GLN A 161 -20.30 -2.22 2.18
C GLN A 161 -21.37 -1.70 3.15
N LEU A 162 -21.20 -0.50 3.69
CA LEU A 162 -22.17 0.13 4.58
C LEU A 162 -23.48 0.45 3.87
N GLN A 163 -23.44 0.88 2.60
CA GLN A 163 -24.63 1.08 1.78
C GLN A 163 -25.43 -0.23 1.63
N SER A 164 -24.74 -1.32 1.29
CA SER A 164 -25.37 -2.65 1.15
C SER A 164 -25.97 -3.15 2.47
N LEU A 165 -25.27 -3.01 3.60
CA LEU A 165 -25.80 -3.42 4.91
C LEU A 165 -27.02 -2.60 5.34
N ARG A 166 -27.03 -1.29 5.05
CA ARG A 166 -28.18 -0.43 5.34
C ARG A 166 -29.40 -0.85 4.53
N ARG A 167 -29.23 -1.14 3.24
CA ARG A 167 -30.29 -1.70 2.39
C ARG A 167 -30.79 -3.06 2.90
N GLN A 168 -29.90 -3.98 3.25
CA GLN A 168 -30.29 -5.28 3.81
C GLN A 168 -31.07 -5.11 5.12
N THR A 169 -30.67 -4.15 5.96
CA THR A 169 -31.37 -3.84 7.20
C THR A 169 -32.79 -3.34 6.91
N THR A 170 -32.96 -2.41 5.95
CA THR A 170 -34.29 -1.91 5.57
C THR A 170 -35.15 -2.98 4.92
N GLU A 171 -34.59 -3.81 4.03
CA GLU A 171 -35.34 -4.89 3.38
C GLU A 171 -35.85 -5.93 4.38
N ARG A 172 -35.02 -6.27 5.37
CA ARG A 172 -35.46 -7.15 6.46
C ARG A 172 -36.52 -6.50 7.31
N GLN A 173 -36.40 -5.20 7.61
CA GLN A 173 -37.40 -4.44 8.38
C GLN A 173 -38.72 -4.24 7.64
N ASP A 174 -38.69 -4.13 6.32
CA ASP A 174 -39.84 -3.89 5.45
C ASP A 174 -40.48 -5.20 4.94
N GLU A 175 -39.95 -6.36 5.33
CA GLU A 175 -40.51 -7.67 5.00
C GLU A 175 -41.94 -7.80 5.56
N VAL A 176 -42.93 -7.84 4.66
CA VAL A 176 -44.35 -7.93 4.98
C VAL A 176 -44.75 -9.39 5.15
N VAL A 177 -45.32 -9.73 6.31
CA VAL A 177 -45.94 -11.04 6.56
C VAL A 177 -47.36 -11.03 5.98
N TYR A 178 -47.61 -11.85 4.98
CA TYR A 178 -48.96 -12.05 4.43
C TYR A 178 -49.67 -13.15 5.22
N TYR A 179 -50.80 -12.81 5.83
CA TYR A 179 -51.70 -13.78 6.45
C TYR A 179 -52.72 -14.27 5.42
N ASP A 180 -53.09 -15.55 5.47
CA ASP A 180 -54.19 -16.08 4.67
C ASP A 180 -55.51 -15.40 5.07
N ALA A 181 -56.45 -15.26 4.15
CA ALA A 181 -57.73 -14.58 4.37
C ALA A 181 -58.58 -15.21 5.48
N PHE A 182 -58.29 -16.45 5.87
CA PHE A 182 -58.94 -17.18 6.96
C PHE A 182 -58.19 -17.15 8.30
N GLU A 183 -56.95 -16.64 8.35
CA GLU A 183 -56.15 -16.57 9.57
C GLU A 183 -55.92 -15.11 9.97
N SER A 184 -56.64 -14.64 11.00
CA SER A 184 -56.34 -13.34 11.60
C SER A 184 -55.19 -13.48 12.60
N PRO A 185 -54.30 -12.47 12.75
CA PRO A 185 -53.22 -12.50 13.73
C PRO A 185 -53.71 -12.63 15.19
N ASP A 186 -55.00 -12.44 15.44
CA ASP A 186 -55.63 -12.65 16.74
C ASP A 186 -56.12 -14.10 16.94
N ALA A 187 -56.40 -14.86 15.87
CA ALA A 187 -56.76 -16.28 15.94
C ALA A 187 -55.57 -17.18 16.33
N MET A 188 -54.34 -16.78 15.97
CA MET A 188 -53.08 -17.48 16.30
C MET A 188 -52.57 -17.21 17.73
N LYS A 189 -53.16 -16.24 18.46
CA LYS A 189 -52.75 -15.92 19.85
C LYS A 189 -53.44 -16.79 20.90
N GLY A 190 -54.43 -17.61 20.50
CA GLY A 190 -55.32 -18.34 21.41
C GLY A 190 -54.86 -19.74 21.83
N GLU A 191 -53.87 -20.34 21.16
CA GLU A 191 -53.37 -21.69 21.49
C GLU A 191 -51.84 -21.64 21.69
N GLU A 192 -51.43 -21.12 22.85
CA GLU A 192 -50.04 -21.19 23.31
C GLU A 192 -49.69 -22.63 23.74
N GLY A 193 -49.38 -23.49 22.76
CA GLY A 193 -48.44 -24.59 22.95
C GLY A 193 -47.00 -24.07 22.88
N PRO A 194 -45.99 -24.71 23.49
CA PRO A 194 -44.62 -24.19 23.59
C PRO A 194 -43.84 -24.16 22.25
N ALA A 195 -44.50 -24.14 21.10
CA ALA A 195 -43.90 -24.14 19.77
C ALA A 195 -44.49 -23.03 18.89
N ALA A 196 -43.75 -21.91 18.85
CA ALA A 196 -43.83 -20.75 17.94
C ALA A 196 -44.86 -19.66 18.25
N PRO A 197 -44.37 -18.42 18.34
CA PRO A 197 -44.32 -17.57 17.16
C PRO A 197 -42.88 -17.45 16.66
N THR A 198 -42.68 -17.13 15.37
CA THR A 198 -41.36 -17.01 14.73
C THR A 198 -40.89 -15.54 14.59
N PRO A 199 -40.69 -14.72 15.66
CA PRO A 199 -39.97 -13.45 15.58
C PRO A 199 -38.47 -13.44 16.01
N PRO A 200 -37.88 -14.40 16.79
CA PRO A 200 -36.51 -14.20 17.30
C PRO A 200 -35.44 -14.21 16.19
N LEU A 201 -35.61 -15.03 15.15
CA LEU A 201 -34.60 -15.18 14.10
C LEU A 201 -34.42 -13.90 13.25
N ARG A 202 -35.51 -13.19 12.91
CA ARG A 202 -35.46 -11.95 12.12
C ARG A 202 -34.81 -10.82 12.92
N ASP A 203 -35.18 -10.70 14.20
CA ASP A 203 -34.61 -9.68 15.08
C ASP A 203 -33.11 -9.94 15.35
N GLU A 204 -32.71 -11.21 15.50
CA GLU A 204 -31.30 -11.61 15.59
C GLU A 204 -30.50 -11.21 14.35
N GLU A 205 -31.01 -11.46 13.14
CA GLU A 205 -30.36 -11.07 11.89
C GLU A 205 -30.18 -9.54 11.77
N ILE A 206 -31.21 -8.78 12.13
CA ILE A 206 -31.15 -7.31 12.14
C ILE A 206 -30.09 -6.83 13.14
N VAL A 207 -30.02 -7.41 14.35
CA VAL A 207 -29.00 -7.08 15.35
C VAL A 207 -27.59 -7.35 14.82
N VAL A 208 -27.38 -8.48 14.13
CA VAL A 208 -26.09 -8.81 13.50
C VAL A 208 -25.70 -7.80 12.42
N LEU A 209 -26.63 -7.42 11.54
CA LEU A 209 -26.39 -6.41 10.50
C LEU A 209 -26.05 -5.04 11.10
N GLN A 210 -26.74 -4.63 12.16
CA GLN A 210 -26.46 -3.39 12.88
C GLN A 210 -25.10 -3.42 13.56
N GLN A 211 -24.73 -4.55 14.20
CA GLN A 211 -23.42 -4.72 14.83
C GLN A 211 -22.31 -4.58 13.78
N ARG A 212 -22.45 -5.25 12.63
CA ARG A 212 -21.49 -5.16 11.52
C ARG A 212 -21.39 -3.75 10.96
N THR A 213 -22.51 -3.04 10.85
CA THR A 213 -22.56 -1.63 10.42
C THR A 213 -21.72 -0.76 11.35
N ARG A 214 -21.92 -0.86 12.67
CA ARG A 214 -21.14 -0.10 13.67
C ARG A 214 -19.64 -0.41 13.58
N GLN A 215 -19.26 -1.67 13.38
CA GLN A 215 -17.86 -2.07 13.20
C GLN A 215 -17.21 -1.44 11.97
N LEU A 216 -17.91 -1.44 10.83
CA LEU A 216 -17.42 -0.84 9.59
C LEU A 216 -17.34 0.69 9.69
N GLU A 217 -18.28 1.34 10.37
CA GLU A 217 -18.24 2.79 10.64
C GLU A 217 -17.05 3.17 11.53
N ALA A 218 -16.79 2.41 12.60
CA ALA A 218 -15.62 2.61 13.44
C ALA A 218 -14.31 2.42 12.66
N ARG A 219 -14.27 1.44 11.74
CA ARG A 219 -13.12 1.26 10.84
C ARG A 219 -12.98 2.43 9.86
N ARG A 220 -14.08 2.92 9.29
CA ARG A 220 -14.11 4.08 8.39
C ARG A 220 -13.56 5.32 9.08
N GLY A 221 -14.03 5.63 10.30
CA GLY A 221 -13.54 6.77 11.09
C GLY A 221 -12.02 6.71 11.36
N ARG A 222 -11.48 5.52 11.65
CA ARG A 222 -10.02 5.33 11.79
C ARG A 222 -9.26 5.64 10.49
N ILE A 223 -9.82 5.29 9.33
CA ILE A 223 -9.21 5.58 8.03
C ILE A 223 -9.27 7.08 7.73
N THR A 224 -10.41 7.73 7.97
CA THR A 224 -10.56 9.18 7.79
C THR A 224 -9.55 9.96 8.63
N ALA A 225 -9.35 9.58 9.90
CA ALA A 225 -8.33 10.18 10.76
C ALA A 225 -6.90 9.98 10.21
N LYS A 226 -6.58 8.76 9.72
CA LYS A 226 -5.30 8.48 9.07
C LYS A 226 -5.07 9.32 7.81
N ARG A 227 -6.11 9.59 7.01
CA ARG A 227 -6.02 10.44 5.81
C ARG A 227 -5.66 11.87 6.17
N VAL A 228 -6.34 12.45 7.17
CA VAL A 228 -6.04 13.80 7.65
C VAL A 228 -4.60 13.88 8.17
N TYR A 229 -4.20 12.92 8.99
CA TYR A 229 -2.83 12.84 9.48
C TYR A 229 -1.79 12.79 8.34
N LEU A 230 -2.06 11.99 7.30
CA LEU A 230 -1.16 11.88 6.16
C LEU A 230 -1.11 13.16 5.33
N LYS A 231 -2.23 13.86 5.17
CA LYS A 231 -2.28 15.19 4.54
C LYS A 231 -1.41 16.19 5.32
N ASN A 232 -1.55 16.23 6.63
CA ASN A 232 -0.74 17.10 7.49
C ASN A 232 0.76 16.74 7.39
N LYS A 233 1.09 15.45 7.33
CA LYS A 233 2.48 15.01 7.09
C LYS A 233 3.04 15.47 5.76
N LYS A 234 2.24 15.38 4.69
CA LYS A 234 2.64 15.86 3.37
C LYS A 234 2.91 17.37 3.42
N GLU A 235 2.03 18.13 4.06
CA GLU A 235 2.19 19.58 4.22
C GLU A 235 3.46 19.94 4.98
N ILE A 236 3.72 19.29 6.12
CA ILE A 236 4.95 19.49 6.90
C ILE A 236 6.19 19.17 6.06
N CYS A 237 6.14 18.12 5.24
CA CYS A 237 7.24 17.75 4.35
C CYS A 237 7.52 18.82 3.29
N ILE A 238 6.48 19.44 2.73
CA ILE A 238 6.60 20.53 1.75
C ILE A 238 7.22 21.76 2.43
N VAL A 239 6.68 22.18 3.58
CA VAL A 239 7.19 23.35 4.33
C VAL A 239 8.66 23.16 4.71
N ASN A 240 9.04 21.99 5.24
CA ASN A 240 10.42 21.69 5.61
C ASN A 240 11.37 21.74 4.40
N HIS A 241 10.94 21.21 3.26
CA HIS A 241 11.73 21.23 2.04
C HIS A 241 11.92 22.65 1.49
N ASN A 242 10.85 23.47 1.48
CA ASN A 242 10.93 24.87 1.06
C ASN A 242 11.86 25.69 1.97
N GLN A 243 11.75 25.54 3.29
CA GLN A 243 12.65 26.18 4.25
C GLN A 243 14.12 25.80 4.00
N LYS A 244 14.39 24.54 3.66
CA LYS A 244 15.74 24.09 3.31
C LYS A 244 16.26 24.75 2.03
N ILE A 245 15.42 24.86 1.01
CA ILE A 245 15.77 25.55 -0.25
C ILE A 245 16.07 27.03 0.03
N GLU A 246 15.23 27.70 0.82
CA GLU A 246 15.42 29.11 1.22
C GLU A 246 16.73 29.30 2.00
N GLN A 247 17.05 28.42 2.94
CA GLN A 247 18.32 28.47 3.70
C GLN A 247 19.55 28.29 2.81
N ARG A 248 19.45 27.50 1.74
CA ARG A 248 20.53 27.33 0.75
C ARG A 248 20.71 28.58 -0.12
N GLN A 249 19.62 29.28 -0.44
CA GLN A 249 19.65 30.50 -1.26
C GLN A 249 20.00 31.75 -0.44
N GLY A 250 19.76 31.76 0.88
CA GLY A 250 20.01 32.88 1.78
C GLY A 250 21.37 32.87 2.53
N GLY A 251 22.24 31.89 2.29
CA GLY A 251 23.59 31.86 2.88
C GLY A 251 24.59 32.72 2.10
N PRO A 252 25.53 33.44 2.76
CA PRO A 252 26.50 34.26 2.06
C PRO A 252 27.44 33.38 1.21
N VAL A 253 27.58 33.75 -0.06
CA VAL A 253 28.54 33.18 -1.02
C VAL A 253 29.96 33.32 -0.44
N PRO A 254 30.71 32.23 -0.17
CA PRO A 254 32.13 32.34 0.13
C PRO A 254 32.89 32.50 -1.18
N LEU A 255 32.88 33.71 -1.73
CA LEU A 255 33.77 34.09 -2.83
C LEU A 255 35.10 34.54 -2.20
N GLN A 256 35.93 33.59 -1.76
CA GLN A 256 37.35 33.81 -1.43
C GLN A 256 38.04 32.50 -1.01
N THR A 257 38.51 31.72 -1.99
CA THR A 257 39.71 30.88 -1.82
C THR A 257 40.34 30.66 -3.19
N LEU A 258 40.83 31.73 -3.81
CA LEU A 258 41.62 31.67 -5.04
C LEU A 258 42.97 32.31 -4.77
N GLN A 259 43.75 31.64 -3.92
CA GLN A 259 45.17 31.84 -3.67
C GLN A 259 45.61 30.87 -2.57
N GLN A 260 46.08 29.68 -2.95
CA GLN A 260 47.22 28.98 -2.33
C GLN A 260 47.36 27.56 -2.88
N GLY A 261 48.48 27.32 -3.58
CA GLY A 261 49.20 26.04 -3.56
C GLY A 261 48.93 25.08 -4.71
N GLU A 262 49.81 25.07 -5.71
CA GLU A 262 49.91 24.04 -6.76
C GLU A 262 50.64 22.76 -6.29
N ASP A 263 50.76 22.52 -4.98
CA ASP A 263 51.47 21.36 -4.42
C ASP A 263 50.63 20.65 -3.33
N ALA A 264 49.44 20.14 -3.67
CA ALA A 264 48.61 19.33 -2.74
C ALA A 264 47.56 18.42 -3.40
N GLU A 265 47.78 17.95 -4.63
CA GLU A 265 46.75 17.23 -5.41
C GLU A 265 46.32 15.88 -4.76
N GLU A 266 47.20 15.14 -4.07
CA GLU A 266 46.82 13.86 -3.43
C GLU A 266 46.12 14.00 -2.06
N ASP A 267 46.35 15.09 -1.31
CA ASP A 267 45.74 15.31 0.02
C ASP A 267 44.40 16.09 -0.09
N GLY A 268 44.21 16.82 -1.20
CA GLY A 268 42.95 17.47 -1.57
C GLY A 268 41.83 16.47 -1.91
N ASP A 269 42.15 15.38 -2.60
CA ASP A 269 41.18 14.36 -2.99
C ASP A 269 40.68 13.51 -1.83
N ALA A 270 41.57 13.14 -0.91
CA ALA A 270 41.20 12.39 0.30
C ALA A 270 40.29 13.24 1.22
N SER A 271 40.61 14.53 1.37
CA SER A 271 39.81 15.47 2.16
C SER A 271 38.47 15.82 1.47
N SER A 272 38.45 15.92 0.13
CA SER A 272 37.23 16.04 -0.68
C SER A 272 36.32 14.81 -0.55
N SER A 273 36.88 13.60 -0.65
CA SER A 273 36.16 12.34 -0.46
C SER A 273 35.59 12.17 0.95
N ALA A 274 36.32 12.63 1.97
CA ALA A 274 35.84 12.66 3.35
C ALA A 274 34.66 13.63 3.54
N ARG A 275 34.70 14.82 2.92
CA ARG A 275 33.59 15.78 2.91
C ARG A 275 32.34 15.20 2.25
N VAL A 276 32.48 14.61 1.07
CA VAL A 276 31.38 13.93 0.35
C VAL A 276 30.78 12.82 1.21
N SER A 277 31.62 12.00 1.85
CA SER A 277 31.16 10.90 2.70
C SER A 277 30.39 11.39 3.94
N GLN A 278 30.85 12.48 4.56
CA GLN A 278 30.17 13.11 5.69
C GLN A 278 28.80 13.66 5.29
N ASP A 279 28.72 14.39 4.18
CA ASP A 279 27.46 14.98 3.72
C ASP A 279 26.47 13.91 3.22
N ARG A 280 26.96 12.88 2.53
CA ARG A 280 26.17 11.69 2.19
C ARG A 280 25.53 11.07 3.43
N GLN A 281 26.30 10.85 4.49
CA GLN A 281 25.81 10.28 5.74
C GLN A 281 24.73 11.16 6.37
N ARG A 282 24.96 12.48 6.46
CA ARG A 282 23.99 13.46 6.95
C ARG A 282 22.68 13.41 6.16
N THR A 283 22.77 13.35 4.83
CA THR A 283 21.59 13.30 3.96
C THR A 283 20.82 11.99 4.14
N LEU A 284 21.50 10.85 4.21
CA LEU A 284 20.86 9.57 4.46
C LEU A 284 20.15 9.54 5.83
N ASP A 285 20.74 10.17 6.85
CA ASP A 285 20.14 10.30 8.19
C ASP A 285 18.88 11.18 8.18
N ARG A 286 18.90 12.30 7.45
CA ARG A 286 17.69 13.11 7.20
C ARG A 286 16.62 12.30 6.47
N LEU A 287 16.98 11.53 5.45
CA LEU A 287 16.04 10.68 4.72
C LEU A 287 15.52 9.48 5.54
N ARG A 288 16.21 9.11 6.63
CA ARG A 288 15.75 8.12 7.61
C ARG A 288 14.75 8.71 8.58
N SER A 289 15.00 9.91 9.10
CA SER A 289 14.09 10.59 10.04
C SER A 289 12.71 10.87 9.42
N LEU A 290 12.65 11.15 8.11
CA LEU A 290 11.39 11.23 7.34
C LEU A 290 10.56 9.94 7.38
N LYS A 291 11.21 8.77 7.53
CA LYS A 291 10.56 7.44 7.63
C LYS A 291 10.22 7.05 9.07
N GLN A 292 10.98 7.51 10.08
CA GLN A 292 11.08 6.86 11.39
C GLN A 292 9.91 7.11 12.36
N VAL A 293 8.88 7.86 12.00
CA VAL A 293 7.67 8.01 12.85
C VAL A 293 6.70 6.82 12.72
N ARG A 294 7.01 5.79 11.92
CA ARG A 294 6.10 4.65 11.64
C ARG A 294 6.20 3.44 12.57
N ARG A 295 7.06 3.40 13.61
CA ARG A 295 7.15 2.23 14.51
C ARG A 295 6.72 2.44 15.97
N SER A 296 6.73 3.67 16.49
CA SER A 296 6.56 3.90 17.94
C SER A 296 5.12 4.13 18.42
N HIS A 297 4.11 4.15 17.54
CA HIS A 297 2.72 4.46 17.91
C HIS A 297 1.73 3.29 17.83
N ILE A 298 2.22 2.04 17.71
CA ILE A 298 1.38 0.84 17.86
C ILE A 298 2.06 -0.12 18.86
N ARG A 299 2.22 0.31 20.11
CA ARG A 299 2.44 -0.60 21.23
C ARG A 299 1.94 0.05 22.52
N GLY A 300 0.63 -0.06 22.73
CA GLY A 300 -0.04 0.54 23.86
C GLY A 300 -1.47 0.03 23.98
N ARG A 301 -1.64 -1.29 24.12
CA ARG A 301 -2.76 -1.90 24.85
C ARG A 301 -2.43 -3.37 25.14
N SER A 302 -2.62 -3.71 26.41
CA SER A 302 -2.31 -4.95 27.12
C SER A 302 -2.66 -6.24 26.37
N ALA A 303 -1.74 -7.21 26.39
CA ALA A 303 -2.02 -8.61 26.05
C ALA A 303 -2.23 -9.43 27.34
N PRO A 304 -3.13 -10.44 27.35
CA PRO A 304 -3.27 -11.41 28.44
C PRO A 304 -2.16 -12.50 28.39
N PRO A 305 -1.95 -13.29 29.45
CA PRO A 305 -0.80 -14.20 29.59
C PRO A 305 -0.89 -15.47 28.70
N PRO A 306 0.24 -16.18 28.49
CA PRO A 306 0.37 -17.16 27.42
C PRO A 306 -0.18 -18.54 27.78
N LYS A 307 -0.78 -19.23 26.81
CA LYS A 307 -0.96 -20.69 26.84
C LYS A 307 0.07 -21.32 25.90
N SER A 308 0.77 -22.32 26.43
CA SER A 308 1.74 -23.15 25.75
C SER A 308 1.10 -24.01 24.66
N ALA A 309 1.62 -23.94 23.43
CA ALA A 309 1.61 -25.04 22.48
C ALA A 309 2.75 -24.80 21.48
N VAL A 310 3.61 -25.79 21.38
CA VAL A 310 4.73 -25.89 20.44
C VAL A 310 4.16 -26.12 19.04
N ASP A 311 4.59 -25.33 18.06
CA ASP A 311 4.61 -25.72 16.64
C ASP A 311 5.66 -24.90 15.85
N PRO A 312 6.28 -25.48 14.80
CA PRO A 312 7.53 -25.01 14.20
C PRO A 312 7.38 -23.83 13.21
N PRO A 313 8.47 -23.13 12.84
CA PRO A 313 8.40 -21.88 12.10
C PRO A 313 8.16 -22.11 10.60
N LEU A 314 7.12 -21.47 10.05
CA LEU A 314 6.93 -21.30 8.61
C LEU A 314 7.62 -20.02 8.12
N THR A 315 8.47 -20.17 7.11
CA THR A 315 9.22 -19.13 6.39
C THR A 315 8.32 -18.22 5.55
N PRO A 316 8.75 -16.98 5.21
CA PRO A 316 7.92 -16.00 4.53
C PRO A 316 8.23 -15.93 3.02
N VAL A 317 7.52 -16.70 2.18
CA VAL A 317 7.38 -16.38 0.76
C VAL A 317 6.02 -16.85 0.28
N SER A 318 5.19 -15.90 -0.20
CA SER A 318 4.15 -16.03 -1.22
C SER A 318 2.94 -15.16 -0.87
N ARG A 319 2.98 -13.92 -1.35
CA ARG A 319 1.76 -13.11 -1.52
C ARG A 319 1.73 -12.48 -2.91
N LEU A 320 1.88 -13.33 -3.92
CA LEU A 320 1.36 -13.08 -5.25
C LEU A 320 0.10 -13.95 -5.40
N LEU A 321 -1.05 -13.31 -5.25
CA LEU A 321 -2.32 -13.94 -5.62
C LEU A 321 -2.38 -13.89 -7.16
N VAL A 322 -2.11 -15.02 -7.81
CA VAL A 322 -2.46 -15.22 -9.21
C VAL A 322 -3.96 -15.53 -9.27
N PRO A 323 -4.77 -14.87 -10.11
CA PRO A 323 -6.15 -15.26 -10.30
C PRO A 323 -6.22 -16.57 -11.09
N SER A 324 -6.76 -17.60 -10.46
CA SER A 324 -7.19 -18.84 -11.09
C SER A 324 -8.28 -18.54 -12.13
N VAL A 325 -7.95 -18.67 -13.41
CA VAL A 325 -8.93 -18.78 -14.50
C VAL A 325 -9.35 -20.26 -14.57
N SER A 326 -10.59 -20.55 -14.17
CA SER A 326 -11.20 -21.85 -14.45
C SER A 326 -11.63 -21.89 -15.92
N PRO A 327 -11.33 -22.96 -16.67
CA PRO A 327 -11.88 -23.15 -18.00
C PRO A 327 -13.35 -23.57 -17.88
N ALA A 328 -14.21 -22.90 -18.66
CA ALA A 328 -15.57 -23.34 -18.90
C ALA A 328 -15.55 -24.68 -19.66
N ARG A 329 -16.40 -25.61 -19.23
CA ARG A 329 -16.95 -26.68 -20.06
C ARG A 329 -18.47 -26.57 -20.01
#